data_AF-A0A7S3H4G5-F1
#
_entry.id   AF-A0A7S3H4G5-F1
#
_cell.length_a   1.000
_cell.length_b   1.000
_cell.length_c   1.000
_cell.angle_alpha   90.00
_cell.angle_beta   90.00
_cell.angle_gamma   90.00
#
_symmetry.space_group_name_H-M   'P 1'
#
loop_
_entity.id
_entity.type
_entity.pdbx_description
1 polymer ?
#
loop_
_entity_poly.entity_id
_entity_poly.type
_entity_poly.pdbx_seq_one_letter_code
_entity_poly.pdbx_strand_id
1 'polypeptide(L)'
;GMRERHWDELSAKAGVKFPADKTKLTLQALVDLGLLKSMADVEKVAEKAGKEFGIETALDKMTKAWESVILIVENYRDTGTAILKGVDDYMSLLDEHITMTQAMAFSAFKGPFEQRIDTWNTSLQIISEVV
;
A
#
# COMPACT_ATOMS: atom_id res chain seq x y z
N GLY A 1 2.36 8.00 6.94
CA GLY A 1 3.43 7.00 7.07
C GLY A 1 3.69 6.56 8.50
N MET A 2 4.06 7.45 9.42
CA MET A 2 4.27 7.07 10.82
C MET A 2 3.00 6.50 11.47
N ARG A 3 3.17 5.42 12.25
CA ARG A 3 2.13 4.65 12.95
C ARG A 3 2.71 4.29 14.33
N GLU A 4 1.88 3.84 15.26
CA GLU A 4 2.33 3.50 16.63
C GLU A 4 3.53 2.54 16.65
N ARG A 5 3.49 1.47 15.84
CA ARG A 5 4.62 0.53 15.67
C ARG A 5 5.97 1.21 15.38
N HIS A 6 5.98 2.30 14.61
CA HIS A 6 7.20 3.04 14.28
C HIS A 6 7.68 3.87 15.46
N TRP A 7 6.75 4.47 16.20
CA TRP A 7 7.07 5.20 17.44
C TRP A 7 7.58 4.28 18.53
N ASP A 8 7.03 3.07 18.64
CA ASP A 8 7.48 2.06 19.59
C ASP A 8 8.88 1.55 19.22
N GLU A 9 9.13 1.28 17.93
CA GLU A 9 10.46 0.90 17.43
C GLU A 9 11.50 2.00 17.71
N LEU A 10 11.14 3.26 17.46
CA LEU A 10 12.02 4.39 17.72
C LEU A 10 12.25 4.60 19.23
N SER A 11 11.21 4.40 20.04
CA SER A 11 11.29 4.48 21.51
C SER A 11 12.27 3.45 22.06
N ALA A 12 12.20 2.21 21.55
CA ALA A 12 13.08 1.13 21.96
C ALA A 12 14.55 1.36 21.55
N LYS A 13 14.80 1.88 20.34
CA LYS A 13 16.16 2.11 19.83
C LYS A 13 16.82 3.34 20.44
N ALA A 14 16.11 4.45 20.52
CA ALA A 14 16.64 5.70 21.06
C ALA A 14 16.58 5.76 22.60
N GLY A 15 15.91 4.81 23.26
CA GLY A 15 15.77 4.78 24.73
C GLY A 15 14.91 5.93 25.28
N VAL A 16 14.07 6.52 24.44
CA VAL A 16 13.23 7.68 24.77
C VAL A 16 11.77 7.27 24.82
N LYS A 17 11.02 7.73 25.82
CA LYS A 17 9.55 7.56 25.83
C LYS A 17 8.88 8.73 25.13
N PHE A 18 8.24 8.45 24.01
CA PHE A 18 7.40 9.44 23.35
C PHE A 18 6.09 9.65 24.13
N PRO A 19 5.56 10.88 24.19
CA PRO A 19 4.22 11.14 24.72
C PRO A 19 3.17 10.30 23.99
N ALA A 20 2.13 9.87 24.71
CA ALA A 20 0.99 9.17 24.12
C ALA A 20 0.25 10.08 23.12
N ASP A 21 0.09 11.35 23.50
CA ASP A 21 -0.46 12.39 22.63
C ASP A 21 0.62 12.94 21.68
N LYS A 22 0.61 12.43 20.44
CA LYS A 22 1.58 12.80 19.41
C LYS A 22 1.40 14.23 18.89
N THR A 23 0.27 14.90 19.19
CA THR A 23 0.06 16.31 18.81
C THR A 23 0.95 17.26 19.61
N LYS A 24 1.48 16.79 20.75
CA LYS A 24 2.39 17.54 21.62
C LYS A 24 3.87 17.35 21.25
N LEU A 25 4.18 16.52 20.24
CA LEU A 25 5.54 16.34 19.76
C LEU A 25 5.97 17.53 18.91
N THR A 26 6.65 18.48 19.54
CA THR A 26 7.32 19.58 18.85
C THR A 26 8.77 19.23 18.53
N LEU A 27 9.38 19.93 17.57
CA LEU A 27 10.80 19.77 17.27
C LEU A 27 11.67 19.97 18.52
N GLN A 28 11.34 20.96 19.35
CA GLN A 28 12.04 21.23 20.60
C GLN A 28 11.94 20.03 21.57
N ALA A 29 10.74 19.44 21.73
CA ALA A 29 10.56 18.26 22.57
C ALA A 29 11.40 17.07 22.08
N LEU A 30 11.56 16.89 20.76
CA LEU A 30 12.44 15.85 20.20
C LEU A 30 13.92 16.12 20.50
N VAL A 31 14.35 17.38 20.43
CA VAL A 31 15.71 17.80 20.80
C VAL A 31 15.97 17.57 22.29
N ASP A 32 15.02 17.95 23.15
CA ASP A 32 15.12 17.80 24.60
C ASP A 32 15.13 16.32 25.02
N LEU A 33 14.43 15.46 24.27
CA LEU A 33 14.48 13.99 24.43
C LEU A 33 15.83 13.40 23.98
N GLY A 34 16.72 14.18 23.39
CA GLY A 34 18.05 13.72 22.99
C GLY A 34 18.07 12.90 21.71
N LEU A 35 17.01 12.95 20.89
CA LEU A 35 16.91 12.19 19.63
C LEU A 35 17.99 12.55 18.60
N LEU A 36 18.61 13.73 18.73
CA LEU A 36 19.76 14.11 17.91
C LEU A 36 20.95 13.15 18.09
N LYS A 37 21.06 12.46 19.23
CA LYS A 37 22.11 11.47 19.49
C LYS A 37 21.84 10.12 18.79
N SER A 38 20.59 9.87 18.42
CA SER A 38 20.13 8.65 17.75
C SER A 38 19.59 8.95 16.35
N MET A 39 20.16 9.96 15.68
CA MET A 39 19.67 10.46 14.38
C MET A 39 19.66 9.36 13.31
N ALA A 40 20.65 8.47 13.31
CA ALA A 40 20.70 7.32 12.40
C ALA A 40 19.54 6.33 12.60
N ASP A 41 19.06 6.15 13.83
CA ASP A 41 17.90 5.28 14.11
C ASP A 41 16.59 5.96 13.70
N VAL A 42 16.50 7.28 13.92
CA VAL A 42 15.37 8.10 13.45
C VAL A 42 15.24 8.01 11.93
N GLU A 43 16.34 8.19 11.19
CA GLU A 43 16.35 8.09 9.73
C GLU A 43 15.91 6.72 9.24
N LYS A 44 16.43 5.63 9.83
CA LYS A 44 16.03 4.26 9.47
C LYS A 44 14.55 4.00 9.70
N VAL A 45 14.01 4.41 10.85
CA VAL A 45 12.58 4.22 11.16
C VAL A 45 11.71 5.09 10.26
N ALA A 46 12.13 6.34 9.99
CA ALA A 46 11.41 7.23 9.09
C ALA A 46 11.40 6.68 7.65
N GLU A 47 12.53 6.14 7.18
CA GLU A 47 12.62 5.50 5.86
C GLU A 47 11.67 4.30 5.79
N LYS A 48 11.73 3.40 6.78
CA LYS A 48 10.80 2.26 6.87
C LYS A 48 9.34 2.72 6.82
N ALA A 49 8.96 3.71 7.62
CA ALA A 49 7.61 4.25 7.64
C ALA A 49 7.21 4.89 6.30
N GLY A 50 8.16 5.50 5.58
CA GLY A 50 7.96 6.04 4.24
C GLY A 50 7.72 4.94 3.20
N LYS A 51 8.53 3.86 3.24
CA LYS A 51 8.37 2.70 2.33
C LYS A 51 7.04 1.98 2.57
N GLU A 52 6.69 1.75 3.83
CA GLU A 52 5.38 1.18 4.21
C GLU A 52 4.22 2.04 3.73
N PHE A 53 4.32 3.36 3.86
CA PHE A 53 3.30 4.28 3.36
C PHE A 53 3.15 4.24 1.83
N GLY A 54 4.25 4.04 1.11
CA GLY A 54 4.23 3.86 -0.33
C GLY A 54 3.42 2.63 -0.74
N ILE A 55 3.61 1.51 -0.04
CA ILE A 55 2.83 0.27 -0.25
C ILE A 55 1.35 0.52 0.05
N GLU A 56 1.03 1.12 1.20
CA GLU A 56 -0.35 1.44 1.61
C GLU A 56 -1.06 2.30 0.54
N THR A 57 -0.40 3.36 0.10
CA THR A 57 -0.94 4.29 -0.89
C THR A 57 -1.13 3.63 -2.25
N ALA A 58 -0.18 2.77 -2.67
CA ALA A 58 -0.29 2.04 -3.92
C ALA A 58 -1.48 1.06 -3.89
N LEU A 59 -1.64 0.30 -2.81
CA LEU A 59 -2.78 -0.60 -2.63
C LEU A 59 -4.10 0.18 -2.66
N ASP A 60 -4.20 1.29 -1.94
CA ASP A 60 -5.41 2.12 -1.92
C ASP A 60 -5.75 2.68 -3.30
N LYS A 61 -4.72 3.15 -4.04
CA LYS A 61 -4.90 3.68 -5.40
C LYS A 61 -5.37 2.57 -6.34
N MET A 62 -4.76 1.39 -6.27
CA MET A 62 -5.15 0.26 -7.10
C MET A 62 -6.59 -0.14 -6.81
N THR A 63 -6.95 -0.35 -5.54
CA THR A 63 -8.33 -0.72 -5.17
C THR A 63 -9.36 0.29 -5.68
N LYS A 64 -9.09 1.60 -5.53
CA LYS A 64 -9.98 2.65 -6.04
C LYS A 64 -10.11 2.67 -7.56
N ALA A 65 -9.06 2.35 -8.30
CA ALA A 65 -9.15 2.27 -9.76
C ALA A 65 -10.16 1.19 -10.18
N TRP A 66 -10.15 0.05 -9.49
CA TRP A 66 -11.08 -1.06 -9.76
C TRP A 66 -12.53 -0.79 -9.33
N GLU A 67 -12.76 0.06 -8.32
CA GLU A 67 -14.11 0.54 -7.98
C GLU A 67 -14.78 1.30 -9.14
N SER A 68 -13.98 1.93 -10.01
CA SER A 68 -14.48 2.70 -11.16
C SER A 68 -14.62 1.89 -12.45
N VAL A 69 -14.22 0.62 -12.44
CA VAL A 69 -14.29 -0.25 -13.62
C VAL A 69 -15.75 -0.67 -13.86
N ILE A 70 -16.31 -0.27 -15.01
CA ILE A 70 -17.65 -0.65 -15.45
C ILE A 70 -17.51 -1.53 -16.68
N LEU A 71 -17.90 -2.80 -16.57
CA LEU A 71 -17.91 -3.72 -17.71
C LEU A 71 -19.07 -3.39 -18.64
N ILE A 72 -18.75 -3.00 -19.88
CA ILE A 72 -19.76 -2.70 -20.90
C ILE A 72 -20.04 -3.97 -21.69
N VAL A 73 -21.29 -4.44 -21.60
CA VAL A 73 -21.78 -5.64 -22.28
C VAL A 73 -22.76 -5.22 -23.37
N GLU A 74 -22.44 -5.51 -24.63
CA GLU A 74 -23.30 -5.23 -25.78
C GLU A 74 -23.84 -6.55 -26.38
N ASN A 75 -25.12 -6.59 -26.72
CA ASN A 75 -25.70 -7.74 -27.39
C ASN A 75 -25.03 -7.97 -28.75
N TYR A 76 -24.61 -9.20 -28.99
CA TYR A 76 -24.00 -9.61 -30.24
C TYR A 76 -25.09 -10.02 -31.24
N ARG A 77 -25.49 -9.07 -32.09
CA ARG A 77 -26.49 -9.33 -33.16
C ARG A 77 -27.76 -9.99 -32.59
N ASP A 78 -28.35 -10.94 -33.32
CA ASP A 78 -29.54 -11.70 -32.93
C ASP A 78 -29.21 -13.11 -32.38
N THR A 79 -27.97 -13.37 -31.94
CA THR A 79 -27.57 -14.71 -31.46
C THR A 79 -28.01 -15.00 -30.03
N GLY A 80 -28.56 -13.99 -29.32
CA GLY A 80 -28.91 -14.09 -27.90
C GLY A 80 -27.71 -14.08 -26.96
N THR A 81 -26.51 -13.79 -27.46
CA THR A 81 -25.27 -13.68 -26.67
C THR A 81 -24.81 -12.23 -26.60
N ALA A 82 -23.95 -11.90 -25.65
CA ALA A 82 -23.39 -10.57 -25.50
C ALA A 82 -21.85 -10.59 -25.52
N ILE A 83 -21.25 -9.51 -25.98
CA ILE A 83 -19.81 -9.29 -26.04
C ILE A 83 -19.41 -8.18 -25.07
N LEU A 84 -18.26 -8.36 -24.44
CA LEU A 84 -17.62 -7.31 -23.64
C LEU A 84 -16.92 -6.31 -24.57
N LYS A 85 -17.08 -5.02 -24.30
CA LYS A 85 -16.48 -3.92 -25.05
C LYS A 85 -15.50 -3.16 -24.17
N GLY A 86 -14.42 -2.66 -24.76
CA GLY A 86 -13.36 -1.95 -24.02
C GLY A 86 -12.44 -2.87 -23.21
N VAL A 87 -12.39 -4.17 -23.55
CA VAL A 87 -11.60 -5.18 -22.83
C VAL A 87 -10.11 -4.83 -22.77
N ASP A 88 -9.56 -4.25 -23.84
CA ASP A 88 -8.13 -3.93 -23.94
C ASP A 88 -7.64 -2.99 -22.82
N ASP A 89 -8.44 -1.98 -22.46
CA ASP A 89 -8.08 -1.02 -21.41
C ASP A 89 -8.09 -1.69 -20.01
N TYR A 90 -9.04 -2.59 -19.78
CA TYR A 90 -9.13 -3.33 -18.51
C TYR A 90 -8.01 -4.36 -18.37
N MET A 91 -7.65 -5.04 -19.46
CA MET A 91 -6.54 -6.00 -19.48
C MET A 91 -5.21 -5.29 -19.26
N SER A 92 -5.00 -4.12 -19.88
CA SER A 92 -3.80 -3.32 -19.61
C SER A 92 -3.72 -2.87 -18.14
N LEU A 93 -4.83 -2.45 -17.54
CA LEU A 93 -4.88 -2.06 -16.12
C LEU A 93 -4.60 -3.28 -15.21
N LEU A 94 -5.13 -4.44 -15.57
CA LEU A 94 -4.92 -5.70 -14.87
C LEU A 94 -3.46 -6.12 -14.86
N ASP A 95 -2.80 -6.12 -16.01
CA ASP A 95 -1.39 -6.49 -16.13
C ASP A 95 -0.48 -5.54 -15.34
N GLU A 96 -0.75 -4.22 -15.41
CA GLU A 96 -0.03 -3.22 -14.61
C GLU A 96 -0.18 -3.52 -13.13
N HIS A 97 -1.42 -3.72 -12.66
CA HIS A 97 -1.68 -3.92 -11.23
C HIS A 97 -1.17 -5.27 -10.73
N ILE A 98 -1.17 -6.33 -11.55
CA ILE A 98 -0.52 -7.61 -11.22
C ILE A 98 0.98 -7.39 -11.00
N THR A 99 1.65 -6.71 -11.95
CA THR A 99 3.09 -6.44 -11.86
C THR A 99 3.44 -5.60 -10.63
N MET A 100 2.66 -4.55 -10.36
CA MET A 100 2.83 -3.70 -9.17
C MET A 100 2.62 -4.50 -7.88
N THR A 101 1.60 -5.36 -7.83
CA THR A 101 1.30 -6.19 -6.66
C THR A 101 2.41 -7.20 -6.39
N GLN A 102 2.94 -7.85 -7.43
CA GLN A 102 4.08 -8.74 -7.32
C GLN A 102 5.32 -8.00 -6.79
N ALA A 103 5.62 -6.80 -7.30
CA ALA A 103 6.73 -5.99 -6.79
C ALA A 103 6.59 -5.66 -5.30
N MET A 104 5.36 -5.35 -4.84
CA MET A 104 5.09 -5.14 -3.42
C MET A 104 5.22 -6.43 -2.59
N ALA A 105 4.85 -7.59 -3.14
CA ALA A 105 4.97 -8.88 -2.49
C ALA A 105 6.44 -9.31 -2.23
N PHE A 106 7.39 -8.78 -3.00
CA PHE A 106 8.83 -8.97 -2.78
C PHE A 106 9.46 -7.88 -1.89
N SER A 107 8.72 -6.85 -1.52
CA SER A 107 9.24 -5.77 -0.66
C SER A 107 9.51 -6.27 0.75
N ALA A 108 10.69 -5.95 1.29
CA ALA A 108 11.03 -6.20 2.70
C ALA A 108 10.13 -5.43 3.69
N PHE A 109 9.40 -4.40 3.21
CA PHE A 109 8.53 -3.55 4.01
C PHE A 109 7.05 -3.98 3.94
N LYS A 110 6.74 -5.13 3.32
CA LYS A 110 5.37 -5.60 3.14
C LYS A 110 4.67 -6.07 4.41
N GLY A 111 5.41 -6.37 5.47
CA GLY A 111 4.92 -7.13 6.65
C GLY A 111 3.54 -6.70 7.16
N PRO A 112 3.27 -5.40 7.42
CA PRO A 112 1.96 -4.95 7.89
C PRO A 112 0.81 -5.11 6.88
N PHE A 113 1.12 -5.36 5.61
CA PHE A 113 0.17 -5.41 4.49
C PHE A 113 0.16 -6.77 3.78
N GLU A 114 0.89 -7.77 4.27
CA GLU A 114 1.09 -9.06 3.60
C GLU A 114 -0.23 -9.72 3.21
N GLN A 115 -1.13 -9.90 4.18
CA GLN A 115 -2.47 -10.46 3.92
C GLN A 115 -3.26 -9.66 2.88
N ARG A 116 -3.15 -8.32 2.90
CA ARG A 116 -3.84 -7.44 1.97
C ARG A 116 -3.27 -7.59 0.55
N ILE A 117 -1.95 -7.65 0.42
CA ILE A 117 -1.25 -7.87 -0.85
C ILE A 117 -1.63 -9.23 -1.42
N ASP A 118 -1.63 -10.29 -0.61
CA ASP A 118 -1.96 -11.64 -1.05
C ASP A 118 -3.41 -11.73 -1.53
N THR A 119 -4.36 -11.21 -0.75
CA THR A 119 -5.78 -11.18 -1.12
C THR A 119 -6.02 -10.42 -2.42
N TRP A 120 -5.34 -9.28 -2.58
CA TRP A 120 -5.42 -8.46 -3.78
C TRP A 120 -4.83 -9.19 -4.99
N ASN A 121 -3.65 -9.80 -4.84
CA ASN A 121 -2.99 -10.57 -5.88
C ASN A 121 -3.87 -11.73 -6.35
N THR A 122 -4.43 -12.53 -5.43
CA THR A 122 -5.34 -13.63 -5.76
C THR A 122 -6.55 -13.14 -6.54
N SER A 123 -7.12 -12.00 -6.14
CA SER A 123 -8.28 -11.42 -6.82
C SER A 123 -7.95 -11.02 -8.27
N LEU A 124 -6.80 -10.37 -8.49
CA LEU A 124 -6.34 -10.01 -9.84
C LEU A 124 -6.04 -11.25 -10.70
N GLN A 125 -5.40 -12.28 -10.14
CA GLN A 125 -5.14 -13.54 -10.86
C GLN A 125 -6.43 -14.23 -11.28
N ILE A 126 -7.44 -14.32 -10.40
CA ILE A 126 -8.74 -14.90 -10.75
C ILE A 126 -9.40 -14.12 -11.89
N ILE A 127 -9.36 -12.79 -11.87
CA ILE A 127 -9.91 -11.97 -12.96
C ILE A 127 -9.16 -12.27 -14.26
N SER A 128 -7.84 -12.41 -14.22
CA SER A 128 -7.01 -12.73 -15.39
C SER A 128 -7.27 -14.12 -15.97
N GLU A 129 -7.73 -15.09 -15.17
CA GLU A 129 -8.05 -16.44 -15.64
C GLU A 129 -9.44 -16.52 -16.29
N VAL A 130 -10.35 -15.62 -15.90
CA VAL A 130 -11.78 -15.67 -16.30
C VAL A 130 -12.07 -14.80 -17.53
N VAL A 131 -11.31 -13.72 -17.74
CA VAL A 131 -11.44 -12.81 -18.89
C VAL A 131 -10.68 -13.37 -20.10
#